data_AF-A0A3M7PV03-F1
#
_entry.id   AF-A0A3M7PV03-F1
#
_cell.length_a   1.000
_cell.length_b   1.000
_cell.length_c   1.000
_cell.angle_alpha   90.00
_cell.angle_beta   90.00
_cell.angle_gamma   90.00
#
_symmetry.space_group_name_H-M   'P 1'
#
loop_
_entity.id
_entity.type
_entity.pdbx_description
1 polymer ?
#
loop_
_entity_poly.entity_id
_entity_poly.type
_entity_poly.pdbx_seq_one_letter_code
_entity_poly.pdbx_strand_id
1 'polypeptide(L)'
;MYADDLLIMTDSVKKMEKVLKICETFGIKTEIKFNPTKTQIMRINGTKQDETSLELCGEEIEWVRKLKYLGVWVDGKHDSKEHLRERRLSTWRAYYLLKINLDICSKHFRPQLKAHLFKTYFDSIEFISDRECHDFTGLEKQEFFKLSDPIVSLRVSPDRVQSQVLAVSFFWLKTGFSQKIKAIIFGIKSQKNVSRYYFQARAALQKDYVLLYLGFKHLTRHEWLSHNTNSVTELFLTKPEQLCIIADTYCVQKKTHLMKPFVYEAAKREIMNVTGLYGATINDAEILRLKLKKSDDLNDLIEEGDIFILDKGYRDAVDYLKNERHLQIKIAFMYSSKSKTVNN
;
A
#
# COMPACT_ATOMS: atom_id res chain seq x y z
N MET A 1 -3.56 10.74 10.06
CA MET A 1 -4.32 10.70 8.81
C MET A 1 -3.66 9.68 7.92
N TYR A 2 -4.37 8.62 7.59
CA TYR A 2 -3.91 7.58 6.68
C TYR A 2 -5.04 7.36 5.67
N ALA A 3 -4.79 7.67 4.39
CA ALA A 3 -5.83 7.74 3.37
C ALA A 3 -7.01 8.62 3.82
N ASP A 4 -8.21 8.04 3.91
CA ASP A 4 -9.47 8.62 4.35
C ASP A 4 -9.66 8.62 5.88
N ASP A 5 -8.87 7.85 6.63
CA ASP A 5 -9.01 7.72 8.08
C ASP A 5 -8.24 8.82 8.84
N LEU A 6 -8.97 9.60 9.64
CA LEU A 6 -8.42 10.65 10.52
C LEU A 6 -8.50 10.23 11.99
N LEU A 7 -7.34 10.19 12.66
CA LEU A 7 -7.24 10.00 14.11
C LEU A 7 -6.81 11.32 14.76
N ILE A 8 -7.60 11.78 15.73
CA ILE A 8 -7.36 13.02 16.48
C ILE A 8 -7.25 12.68 17.95
N MET A 9 -6.25 13.26 18.62
CA MET A 9 -6.04 13.11 20.05
C MET A 9 -5.96 14.48 20.71
N THR A 10 -6.73 14.68 21.77
CA THR A 10 -6.68 15.89 22.60
C THR A 10 -6.56 15.50 24.07
N ASP A 11 -6.03 16.42 24.88
CA ASP A 11 -5.92 16.27 26.33
C ASP A 11 -7.18 16.75 27.08
N SER A 12 -8.18 17.30 26.38
CA SER A 12 -9.46 17.66 26.95
C SER A 12 -10.61 17.64 25.94
N VAL A 13 -11.81 17.43 26.46
CA VAL A 13 -13.07 17.40 25.70
C VAL A 13 -13.36 18.75 25.05
N LYS A 14 -13.15 19.87 25.78
CA LYS A 14 -13.28 21.23 25.24
C LYS A 14 -12.35 21.49 24.06
N LYS A 15 -11.15 20.90 24.04
CA LYS A 15 -10.27 20.97 22.86
C LYS A 15 -10.75 20.07 21.74
N MET A 16 -11.32 18.89 22.05
CA MET A 16 -11.92 18.02 21.04
C MET A 16 -13.06 18.73 20.31
N GLU A 17 -13.97 19.39 21.01
CA GLU A 17 -15.04 20.21 20.41
C GLU A 17 -14.51 21.27 19.46
N LYS A 18 -13.46 21.99 19.87
CA LYS A 18 -12.81 22.99 19.01
C LYS A 18 -12.22 22.34 17.76
N VAL A 19 -11.60 21.17 17.90
CA VAL A 19 -11.01 20.45 16.77
C VAL A 19 -12.10 19.92 15.83
N LEU A 20 -13.22 19.40 16.33
CA LEU A 20 -14.37 18.99 15.51
C LEU A 20 -14.92 20.18 14.70
N LYS A 21 -15.08 21.35 15.31
CA LYS A 21 -15.49 22.59 14.60
C LYS A 21 -14.49 23.04 13.54
N ILE A 22 -13.19 22.87 13.81
CA ILE A 22 -12.13 23.13 12.83
C ILE A 22 -12.26 22.12 11.67
N CYS A 23 -12.51 20.84 11.95
CA CYS A 23 -12.75 19.82 10.94
C CYS A 23 -13.97 20.17 10.08
N GLU A 24 -15.09 20.60 10.66
CA GLU A 24 -16.27 21.03 9.89
C GLU A 24 -15.98 22.21 8.98
N THR A 25 -15.35 23.26 9.53
CA THR A 25 -14.98 24.46 8.77
C THR A 25 -14.03 24.11 7.63
N PHE A 26 -13.06 23.24 7.91
CA PHE A 26 -12.13 22.73 6.91
C PHE A 26 -12.86 21.91 5.84
N GLY A 27 -13.74 21.00 6.25
CA GLY A 27 -14.54 20.16 5.37
C GLY A 27 -15.39 20.97 4.40
N ILE A 28 -16.06 22.02 4.88
CA ILE A 28 -16.81 22.96 4.03
C ILE A 28 -15.88 23.66 3.04
N LYS A 29 -14.73 24.17 3.51
CA LYS A 29 -13.77 24.91 2.68
C LYS A 29 -13.11 24.04 1.60
N THR A 30 -12.87 22.76 1.89
CA THR A 30 -12.17 21.83 1.00
C THR A 30 -13.10 20.82 0.33
N GLU A 31 -14.41 21.00 0.44
CA GLU A 31 -15.43 20.08 -0.08
C GLU A 31 -15.28 18.62 0.42
N ILE A 32 -14.70 18.44 1.61
CA ILE A 32 -14.55 17.13 2.26
C ILE A 32 -15.73 16.91 3.20
N LYS A 33 -16.49 15.83 2.96
CA LYS A 33 -17.61 15.44 3.80
C LYS A 33 -17.18 14.41 4.85
N PHE A 34 -17.21 14.79 6.12
CA PHE A 34 -17.05 13.85 7.23
C PHE A 34 -18.32 13.00 7.40
N ASN A 35 -18.16 11.74 7.80
CA ASN A 35 -19.27 10.82 8.05
C ASN A 35 -19.45 10.66 9.56
N PRO A 36 -20.45 11.31 10.19
CA PRO A 36 -20.61 11.26 11.63
C PRO A 36 -20.94 9.86 12.13
N THR A 37 -21.76 9.10 11.40
CA THR A 37 -22.16 7.73 11.73
C THR A 37 -20.97 6.75 11.81
N LYS A 38 -19.91 6.97 11.02
CA LYS A 38 -18.67 6.18 11.07
C LYS A 38 -17.62 6.76 12.02
N THR A 39 -17.81 7.99 12.49
CA THR A 39 -16.88 8.63 13.42
C THR A 39 -17.10 8.07 14.81
N GLN A 40 -16.02 7.82 15.54
CA GLN A 40 -16.07 7.27 16.89
C GLN A 40 -15.14 8.06 17.79
N ILE A 41 -15.54 8.26 19.04
CA ILE A 41 -14.70 8.92 20.05
C ILE A 41 -14.39 7.92 21.15
N MET A 42 -13.13 7.88 21.57
CA MET A 42 -12.68 7.01 22.64
C MET A 42 -11.89 7.82 23.67
N ARG A 43 -12.18 7.57 24.94
CA ARG A 43 -11.41 8.10 26.07
C ARG A 43 -10.22 7.21 26.37
N ILE A 44 -9.06 7.84 26.61
CA ILE A 44 -7.85 7.16 27.09
C ILE A 44 -7.55 7.67 28.49
N ASN A 45 -7.41 6.76 29.47
CA ASN A 45 -7.01 7.09 30.85
C ASN A 45 -7.88 8.14 31.61
N GLY A 46 -9.19 8.19 31.39
CA GLY A 46 -10.11 9.10 32.13
C GLY A 46 -11.37 8.42 32.69
N THR A 47 -12.28 9.20 33.29
CA THR A 47 -13.48 8.71 33.99
C THR A 47 -14.76 8.90 33.18
N LYS A 48 -15.80 8.10 33.43
CA LYS A 48 -17.10 8.20 32.74
C LYS A 48 -17.75 9.58 32.79
N GLN A 49 -17.41 10.41 33.77
CA GLN A 49 -17.92 11.78 33.89
C GLN A 49 -17.38 12.71 32.80
N ASP A 50 -16.33 12.31 32.09
CA ASP A 50 -15.73 13.03 30.97
C ASP A 50 -16.45 12.77 29.63
N GLU A 51 -17.40 11.83 29.57
CA GLU A 51 -18.21 11.56 28.37
C GLU A 51 -19.30 12.64 28.27
N THR A 52 -19.07 13.65 27.43
CA THR A 52 -20.08 14.67 27.08
C THR A 52 -20.60 14.43 25.66
N SER A 53 -21.78 14.97 25.37
CA SER A 53 -22.30 14.99 24.00
C SER A 53 -21.35 15.80 23.10
N LEU A 54 -20.92 15.20 21.99
CA LEU A 54 -20.04 15.80 21.01
C LEU A 54 -20.66 15.61 19.63
N GLU A 55 -20.75 16.70 18.87
CA GLU A 55 -21.39 16.71 17.56
C GLU A 55 -20.37 16.90 16.44
N LEU A 56 -20.65 16.29 15.29
CA LEU A 56 -19.96 16.50 14.04
C LEU A 56 -20.99 16.54 12.90
N CYS A 57 -20.96 17.61 12.13
CA CYS A 57 -21.91 17.88 11.05
C CYS A 57 -23.38 17.82 11.50
N GLY A 58 -23.66 18.19 12.76
CA GLY A 58 -25.01 18.19 13.33
C GLY A 58 -25.52 16.83 13.83
N GLU A 59 -24.68 15.79 13.82
CA GLU A 59 -24.98 14.47 14.38
C GLU A 59 -24.08 14.20 15.61
N GLU A 60 -24.65 13.60 16.65
CA GLU A 60 -23.90 13.19 17.84
C GLU A 60 -22.99 11.98 17.54
N ILE A 61 -21.74 12.05 18.00
CA ILE A 61 -20.75 10.98 17.79
C ILE A 61 -20.81 9.96 18.92
N GLU A 62 -20.73 8.67 18.56
CA GLU A 62 -20.71 7.56 19.52
C GLU A 62 -19.40 7.50 20.34
N TRP A 63 -19.56 7.41 21.68
CA TRP A 63 -18.47 7.08 22.59
C TRP A 63 -18.25 5.56 22.67
N VAL A 64 -17.05 5.13 22.29
CA VAL A 64 -16.64 3.73 22.29
C VAL A 64 -15.53 3.46 23.31
N ARG A 65 -15.55 2.26 23.89
CA ARG A 65 -14.49 1.82 24.83
C ARG A 65 -13.23 1.32 24.14
N LYS A 66 -13.40 0.88 22.89
CA LYS A 66 -12.36 0.34 22.02
C LYS A 66 -12.75 0.67 20.59
N LEU A 67 -11.75 0.94 19.76
CA LEU A 67 -11.94 1.18 18.34
C LEU A 67 -10.86 0.44 17.54
N LYS A 68 -11.13 0.22 16.26
CA LYS A 68 -10.17 -0.41 15.36
C LYS A 68 -9.55 0.67 14.48
N TYR A 69 -8.25 0.87 14.60
CA TYR A 69 -7.49 1.81 13.77
C TYR A 69 -6.40 1.06 13.00
N LEU A 70 -6.40 1.18 11.66
CA LEU A 70 -5.45 0.50 10.77
C LEU A 70 -5.31 -1.01 11.05
N GLY A 71 -6.42 -1.68 11.34
CA GLY A 71 -6.45 -3.12 11.60
C GLY A 71 -6.01 -3.54 13.01
N VAL A 72 -5.70 -2.58 13.89
CA VAL A 72 -5.32 -2.81 15.29
C VAL A 72 -6.45 -2.35 16.21
N TRP A 73 -6.79 -3.17 17.21
CA TRP A 73 -7.72 -2.76 18.26
C TRP A 73 -6.96 -1.91 19.26
N VAL A 74 -7.46 -0.70 19.48
CA VAL A 74 -6.96 0.23 20.48
C VAL A 74 -8.04 0.37 21.55
N ASP A 75 -7.64 0.33 22.82
CA ASP A 75 -8.53 0.58 23.94
C ASP A 75 -8.01 1.68 24.86
N GLY A 76 -8.90 2.19 25.71
CA GLY A 76 -8.57 3.27 26.64
C GLY A 76 -7.70 2.86 27.84
N LYS A 77 -7.31 1.58 27.96
CA LYS A 77 -6.52 1.01 29.06
C LYS A 77 -5.13 0.54 28.61
N HIS A 78 -4.75 0.80 27.36
CA HIS A 78 -3.52 0.30 26.73
C HIS A 78 -3.41 -1.23 26.78
N ASP A 79 -4.54 -1.94 26.82
CA ASP A 79 -4.56 -3.40 26.85
C ASP A 79 -4.64 -3.95 25.41
N SER A 80 -3.71 -4.85 25.08
CA SER A 80 -3.67 -5.51 23.78
C SER A 80 -4.43 -6.83 23.76
N LYS A 81 -5.05 -7.25 24.88
CA LYS A 81 -5.74 -8.54 25.00
C LYS A 81 -6.73 -8.79 23.88
N GLU A 82 -7.52 -7.79 23.49
CA GLU A 82 -8.55 -7.97 22.48
C GLU A 82 -7.96 -8.13 21.07
N HIS A 83 -6.94 -7.33 20.74
CA HIS A 83 -6.20 -7.49 19.49
C HIS A 83 -5.52 -8.86 19.40
N LEU A 84 -4.86 -9.28 20.49
CA LEU A 84 -4.21 -10.59 20.59
C LEU A 84 -5.23 -11.74 20.55
N ARG A 85 -6.41 -11.56 21.15
CA ARG A 85 -7.51 -12.52 21.10
C ARG A 85 -8.04 -12.68 19.68
N GLU A 86 -8.28 -11.60 18.95
CA GLU A 86 -8.72 -11.70 17.55
C GLU A 86 -7.65 -12.29 16.63
N ARG A 87 -6.38 -11.94 16.81
CA ARG A 87 -5.26 -12.53 16.06
C ARG A 87 -5.16 -14.03 16.34
N ARG A 88 -5.29 -14.44 17.61
CA ARG A 88 -5.37 -15.85 18.01
C ARG A 88 -6.59 -16.53 17.40
N LEU A 89 -7.78 -15.94 17.49
CA LEU A 89 -9.00 -16.53 16.93
C LEU A 89 -8.97 -16.62 15.41
N SER A 90 -8.39 -15.64 14.71
CA SER A 90 -8.17 -15.71 13.26
C SER A 90 -7.19 -16.85 12.91
N THR A 91 -6.10 -16.97 13.65
CA THR A 91 -5.14 -18.08 13.52
C THR A 91 -5.79 -19.43 13.81
N TRP A 92 -6.60 -19.50 14.87
CA TRP A 92 -7.33 -20.69 15.26
C TRP A 92 -8.42 -21.04 14.25
N ARG A 93 -9.14 -20.07 13.69
CA ARG A 93 -10.11 -20.31 12.61
C ARG A 93 -9.42 -20.86 11.38
N ALA A 94 -8.29 -20.30 10.97
CA ALA A 94 -7.48 -20.85 9.89
C ALA A 94 -7.00 -22.28 10.21
N TYR A 95 -6.49 -22.51 11.42
CA TYR A 95 -6.05 -23.83 11.88
C TYR A 95 -7.20 -24.84 11.97
N TYR A 96 -8.36 -24.43 12.47
CA TYR A 96 -9.54 -25.28 12.59
C TYR A 96 -10.20 -25.52 11.25
N LEU A 97 -10.16 -24.59 10.30
CA LEU A 97 -10.54 -24.87 8.92
C LEU A 97 -9.62 -25.94 8.33
N LEU A 98 -8.30 -25.85 8.53
CA LEU A 98 -7.37 -26.90 8.10
C LEU A 98 -7.61 -28.22 8.83
N LYS A 99 -7.86 -28.18 10.15
CA LYS A 99 -8.06 -29.37 10.98
C LYS A 99 -9.42 -30.04 10.75
N ILE A 100 -10.49 -29.27 10.60
CA ILE A 100 -11.87 -29.76 10.46
C ILE A 100 -12.16 -30.10 9.00
N ASN A 101 -11.74 -29.25 8.05
CA ASN A 101 -12.04 -29.48 6.63
C ASN A 101 -11.03 -30.39 5.95
N LEU A 102 -9.80 -30.53 6.45
CA LEU A 102 -8.76 -31.36 5.83
C LEU A 102 -8.24 -32.50 6.72
N ASP A 103 -8.71 -32.62 7.96
CA ASP A 103 -8.39 -33.69 8.94
C ASP A 103 -6.91 -34.14 8.98
N ILE A 104 -6.03 -33.15 8.82
CA ILE A 104 -4.59 -33.30 8.61
C ILE A 104 -3.82 -33.89 9.80
N CYS A 105 -4.45 -33.99 10.96
CA CYS A 105 -3.83 -34.51 12.18
C CYS A 105 -4.31 -35.92 12.56
N SER A 106 -5.16 -36.54 11.75
CA SER A 106 -5.64 -37.90 11.97
C SER A 106 -4.56 -38.94 11.65
N LYS A 107 -4.42 -39.94 12.53
CA LYS A 107 -3.51 -41.08 12.35
C LYS A 107 -4.03 -42.08 11.30
N HIS A 108 -5.26 -41.91 10.83
CA HIS A 108 -5.92 -42.75 9.84
C HIS A 108 -5.75 -42.25 8.39
N PHE A 109 -5.02 -41.14 8.19
CA PHE A 109 -4.80 -40.56 6.86
C PHE A 109 -3.79 -41.38 6.03
N ARG A 110 -4.27 -41.99 4.95
CA ARG A 110 -3.48 -42.85 4.07
C ARG A 110 -2.44 -42.04 3.27
N PRO A 111 -1.20 -42.53 3.09
CA PRO A 111 -0.15 -41.84 2.31
C PRO A 111 -0.58 -41.43 0.89
N GLN A 112 -1.50 -42.16 0.26
CA GLN A 112 -2.06 -41.88 -1.07
C GLN A 112 -3.04 -40.69 -1.10
N LEU A 113 -3.60 -40.30 0.04
CA LEU A 113 -4.51 -39.14 0.16
C LEU A 113 -3.71 -37.83 0.32
N LYS A 114 -2.51 -37.90 0.92
CA LYS A 114 -1.47 -36.87 0.81
C LYS A 114 -0.99 -36.72 -0.65
N ALA A 115 -0.96 -37.82 -1.41
CA ALA A 115 -0.71 -37.83 -2.86
C ALA A 115 -1.90 -37.34 -3.72
N HIS A 116 -3.10 -37.14 -3.14
CA HIS A 116 -4.29 -36.64 -3.82
C HIS A 116 -4.52 -35.13 -3.60
N LEU A 117 -4.15 -34.56 -2.45
CA LEU A 117 -3.92 -33.11 -2.29
C LEU A 117 -2.78 -32.60 -3.21
N PHE A 118 -1.83 -33.49 -3.47
CA PHE A 118 -0.81 -33.37 -4.51
C PHE A 118 -1.39 -33.47 -5.94
N LYS A 119 -2.63 -33.95 -6.17
CA LYS A 119 -3.33 -33.93 -7.47
C LYS A 119 -4.31 -32.76 -7.64
N THR A 120 -4.84 -32.20 -6.56
CA THR A 120 -5.75 -31.03 -6.61
C THR A 120 -5.01 -29.72 -6.95
N TYR A 121 -3.68 -29.66 -6.76
CA TYR A 121 -2.77 -28.64 -7.31
C TYR A 121 -2.31 -28.92 -8.76
N PHE A 122 -2.79 -30.00 -9.38
CA PHE A 122 -2.37 -30.44 -10.72
C PHE A 122 -3.37 -30.12 -11.83
N ASP A 123 -4.56 -29.58 -11.53
CA ASP A 123 -5.36 -28.91 -12.56
C ASP A 123 -4.92 -27.45 -12.66
N SER A 124 -4.92 -26.91 -13.89
CA SER A 124 -4.69 -25.49 -14.15
C SER A 124 -5.53 -24.65 -13.18
N ILE A 125 -5.04 -23.45 -12.82
CA ILE A 125 -5.82 -22.49 -12.03
C ILE A 125 -7.21 -22.18 -12.65
N GLU A 126 -7.38 -22.55 -13.93
CA GLU A 126 -8.64 -22.60 -14.67
C GLU A 126 -9.72 -23.47 -14.02
N PHE A 127 -9.39 -24.46 -13.21
CA PHE A 127 -10.35 -25.42 -12.67
C PHE A 127 -10.65 -25.26 -11.18
N ILE A 128 -9.95 -24.36 -10.48
CA ILE A 128 -10.27 -24.00 -9.08
C ILE A 128 -11.31 -22.88 -9.03
N SER A 129 -12.07 -22.76 -7.94
CA SER A 129 -13.05 -21.69 -7.77
C SER A 129 -12.39 -20.32 -7.57
N ASP A 130 -13.11 -19.22 -7.83
CA ASP A 130 -12.60 -17.86 -7.63
C ASP A 130 -12.17 -17.60 -6.20
N ARG A 131 -12.94 -18.13 -5.23
CA ARG A 131 -12.61 -18.05 -3.81
C ARG A 131 -11.29 -18.76 -3.49
N GLU A 132 -11.10 -19.96 -4.02
CA GLU A 132 -9.85 -20.70 -3.84
C GLU A 132 -8.68 -19.99 -4.52
N CYS A 133 -8.87 -19.48 -5.74
CA CYS A 133 -7.87 -18.68 -6.45
C CYS A 133 -7.44 -17.47 -5.61
N HIS A 134 -8.40 -16.72 -5.07
CA HIS A 134 -8.13 -15.59 -4.19
C HIS A 134 -7.46 -16.02 -2.88
N ASP A 135 -7.90 -17.13 -2.28
CA ASP A 135 -7.30 -17.68 -1.06
C ASP A 135 -5.85 -18.13 -1.27
N PHE A 136 -5.47 -18.60 -2.46
CA PHE A 136 -4.11 -18.98 -2.79
C PHE A 136 -3.24 -17.81 -3.25
N THR A 137 -3.73 -17.01 -4.19
CA THR A 137 -2.92 -16.02 -4.91
C THR A 137 -3.10 -14.61 -4.39
N GLY A 138 -4.23 -14.33 -3.74
CA GLY A 138 -4.66 -12.97 -3.38
C GLY A 138 -5.32 -12.21 -4.52
N LEU A 139 -5.57 -12.87 -5.66
CA LEU A 139 -6.22 -12.31 -6.84
C LEU A 139 -7.49 -13.08 -7.15
N GLU A 140 -8.51 -12.38 -7.62
CA GLU A 140 -9.64 -13.04 -8.28
C GLU A 140 -9.15 -13.74 -9.55
N LYS A 141 -9.89 -14.77 -9.98
CA LYS A 141 -9.47 -15.61 -11.10
C LYS A 141 -9.30 -14.82 -12.40
N GLN A 142 -10.19 -13.87 -12.67
CA GLN A 142 -10.07 -12.98 -13.84
C GLN A 142 -8.81 -12.11 -13.78
N GLU A 143 -8.48 -11.58 -12.60
CA GLU A 143 -7.28 -10.76 -12.40
C GLU A 143 -6.01 -11.60 -12.57
N PHE A 144 -6.03 -12.83 -12.06
CA PHE A 144 -4.93 -13.76 -12.24
C PHE A 144 -4.65 -14.01 -13.72
N PHE A 145 -5.68 -14.30 -14.52
CA PHE A 145 -5.50 -14.54 -15.96
C PHE A 145 -5.05 -13.29 -16.71
N LYS A 146 -5.68 -12.14 -16.45
CA LYS A 146 -5.23 -10.85 -17.01
C LYS A 146 -3.75 -10.58 -16.76
N LEU A 147 -3.23 -11.01 -15.61
CA LEU A 147 -1.83 -10.87 -15.26
C LEU A 147 -0.96 -11.98 -15.87
N SER A 148 -1.45 -13.22 -15.90
CA SER A 148 -0.67 -14.36 -16.38
C SER A 148 -0.55 -14.42 -17.89
N ASP A 149 -1.57 -14.00 -18.63
CA ASP A 149 -1.67 -14.18 -20.08
C ASP A 149 -0.57 -13.42 -20.85
N PRO A 150 -0.18 -12.18 -20.48
CA PRO A 150 0.92 -11.47 -21.13
C PRO A 150 2.31 -12.11 -20.93
N ILE A 151 2.46 -13.03 -19.97
CA ILE A 151 3.76 -13.58 -19.60
C ILE A 151 4.13 -14.70 -20.59
N VAL A 152 5.13 -14.48 -21.43
CA VAL A 152 5.53 -15.44 -22.48
C VAL A 152 6.94 -15.98 -22.28
N SER A 153 7.78 -15.29 -21.51
CA SER A 153 9.17 -15.65 -21.26
C SER A 153 9.35 -16.73 -20.20
N LEU A 154 8.27 -17.13 -19.52
CA LEU A 154 8.31 -18.17 -18.51
C LEU A 154 8.43 -19.54 -19.18
N ARG A 155 9.56 -20.23 -18.94
CA ARG A 155 9.82 -21.54 -19.56
C ARG A 155 8.75 -22.55 -19.18
N VAL A 156 8.08 -23.12 -20.18
CA VAL A 156 7.20 -24.28 -20.04
C VAL A 156 8.06 -25.54 -19.91
N SER A 157 7.66 -26.47 -19.05
CA SER A 157 8.24 -27.81 -19.01
C SER A 157 7.12 -28.85 -19.09
N PRO A 158 7.36 -30.05 -19.62
CA PRO A 158 6.32 -31.08 -19.77
C PRO A 158 5.55 -31.37 -18.46
N ASP A 159 6.24 -31.25 -17.32
CA ASP A 159 5.67 -31.51 -16.00
C ASP A 159 5.03 -30.27 -15.32
N ARG A 160 4.90 -29.13 -16.02
CA ARG A 160 4.55 -27.84 -15.38
C ARG A 160 3.95 -26.80 -16.31
N VAL A 161 2.81 -26.26 -15.89
CA VAL A 161 2.12 -25.15 -16.57
C VAL A 161 2.59 -23.80 -16.00
N GLN A 162 2.59 -22.76 -16.83
CA GLN A 162 2.96 -21.40 -16.45
C GLN A 162 2.13 -20.86 -15.28
N SER A 163 0.81 -21.05 -15.33
CA SER A 163 -0.14 -20.64 -14.28
C SER A 163 0.25 -21.23 -12.92
N GLN A 164 0.72 -22.47 -12.87
CA GLN A 164 1.15 -23.11 -11.61
C GLN A 164 2.37 -22.41 -11.01
N VAL A 165 3.35 -22.00 -11.83
CA VAL A 165 4.56 -21.31 -11.35
C VAL A 165 4.23 -19.95 -10.77
N LEU A 166 3.33 -19.22 -11.42
CA LEU A 166 2.83 -17.92 -10.96
C LEU A 166 2.01 -18.07 -9.68
N ALA A 167 1.11 -19.07 -9.63
CA ALA A 167 0.31 -19.37 -8.45
C ALA A 167 1.17 -19.70 -7.22
N VAL A 168 2.21 -20.54 -7.36
CA VAL A 168 3.18 -20.82 -6.28
C VAL A 168 3.91 -19.55 -5.83
N SER A 169 4.23 -18.66 -6.77
CA SER A 169 4.93 -17.41 -6.49
C SER A 169 4.04 -16.39 -5.77
N PHE A 170 2.78 -16.23 -6.18
CA PHE A 170 1.81 -15.37 -5.49
C PHE A 170 1.40 -15.92 -4.13
N PHE A 171 1.23 -17.23 -4.01
CA PHE A 171 1.02 -17.88 -2.71
C PHE A 171 2.17 -17.57 -1.74
N TRP A 172 3.40 -17.52 -2.23
CA TRP A 172 4.50 -17.08 -1.39
C TRP A 172 4.35 -15.60 -0.99
N LEU A 173 4.16 -14.68 -1.95
CA LEU A 173 4.01 -13.26 -1.64
C LEU A 173 2.88 -13.00 -0.63
N LYS A 174 1.80 -13.77 -0.70
CA LYS A 174 0.66 -13.68 0.22
C LYS A 174 0.95 -14.25 1.61
N THR A 175 1.55 -15.45 1.70
CA THR A 175 1.64 -16.20 2.96
C THR A 175 2.94 -15.99 3.73
N GLY A 176 4.02 -15.60 3.05
CA GLY A 176 5.35 -15.48 3.65
C GLY A 176 5.96 -16.80 4.12
N PHE A 177 5.38 -17.96 3.78
CA PHE A 177 5.88 -19.26 4.24
C PHE A 177 7.29 -19.59 3.74
N SER A 178 8.01 -20.38 4.54
CA SER A 178 9.36 -20.86 4.19
C SER A 178 9.32 -21.72 2.91
N GLN A 179 10.42 -21.72 2.15
CA GLN A 179 10.52 -22.51 0.91
C GLN A 179 10.33 -24.02 1.14
N LYS A 180 10.74 -24.52 2.32
CA LYS A 180 10.53 -25.91 2.72
C LYS A 180 9.05 -26.27 2.88
N ILE A 181 8.27 -25.41 3.55
CA ILE A 181 6.82 -25.62 3.73
C ILE A 181 6.10 -25.61 2.37
N LYS A 182 6.47 -24.67 1.49
CA LYS A 182 5.89 -24.59 0.14
C LYS A 182 6.22 -25.83 -0.71
N ALA A 183 7.44 -26.33 -0.63
CA ALA A 183 7.81 -27.56 -1.34
C ALA A 183 6.92 -28.75 -0.95
N ILE A 184 6.57 -28.84 0.34
CA ILE A 184 5.65 -29.87 0.86
C ILE A 184 4.22 -29.64 0.36
N ILE A 185 3.71 -28.40 0.45
CA ILE A 185 2.33 -28.05 0.05
C ILE A 185 2.09 -28.32 -1.43
N PHE A 186 3.00 -27.87 -2.30
CA PHE A 186 2.87 -27.96 -3.76
C PHE A 186 3.46 -29.24 -4.36
N GLY A 187 3.92 -30.19 -3.53
CA GLY A 187 4.54 -31.42 -4.05
C GLY A 187 5.84 -31.22 -4.83
N ILE A 188 6.54 -30.11 -4.61
CA ILE A 188 7.76 -29.77 -5.33
C ILE A 188 8.92 -30.55 -4.71
N LYS A 189 9.67 -31.28 -5.55
CA LYS A 189 10.77 -32.18 -5.15
C LYS A 189 11.80 -31.59 -4.16
N SER A 190 12.02 -30.27 -4.18
CA SER A 190 12.94 -29.60 -3.26
C SER A 190 12.65 -28.10 -3.09
N GLN A 191 13.10 -27.53 -1.97
CA GLN A 191 13.07 -26.06 -1.77
C GLN A 191 13.89 -25.29 -2.81
N LYS A 192 14.95 -25.90 -3.37
CA LYS A 192 15.75 -25.30 -4.45
C LYS A 192 14.89 -25.06 -5.70
N ASN A 193 14.00 -25.99 -6.02
CA ASN A 193 13.06 -25.84 -7.14
C ASN A 193 12.05 -24.72 -6.88
N VAL A 194 11.55 -24.58 -5.64
CA VAL A 194 10.69 -23.45 -5.25
C VAL A 194 11.42 -22.12 -5.44
N SER A 195 12.68 -22.03 -5.02
CA SER A 195 13.50 -20.84 -5.24
C SER A 195 13.69 -20.55 -6.73
N ARG A 196 13.91 -21.59 -7.55
CA ARG A 196 14.04 -21.45 -9.00
C ARG A 196 12.75 -20.96 -9.65
N TYR A 197 11.60 -21.47 -9.22
CA TYR A 197 10.29 -21.05 -9.72
C TYR A 197 10.03 -19.58 -9.45
N TYR A 198 10.31 -19.14 -8.23
CA TYR A 198 10.19 -17.73 -7.89
C TYR A 198 11.13 -16.85 -8.73
N PHE A 199 12.39 -17.26 -8.92
CA PHE A 199 13.31 -16.50 -9.75
C PHE A 199 12.83 -16.39 -11.20
N GLN A 200 12.35 -17.51 -11.77
CA GLN A 200 11.79 -17.53 -13.13
C GLN A 200 10.53 -16.67 -13.24
N ALA A 201 9.59 -16.81 -12.30
CA ALA A 201 8.37 -16.01 -12.24
C ALA A 201 8.70 -14.52 -12.14
N ARG A 202 9.59 -14.13 -11.24
CA ARG A 202 10.02 -12.75 -11.06
C ARG A 202 10.66 -12.18 -12.32
N ALA A 203 11.58 -12.92 -12.95
CA ALA A 203 12.24 -12.47 -14.18
C ALA A 203 11.22 -12.31 -15.32
N ALA A 204 10.28 -13.25 -15.44
CA ALA A 204 9.25 -13.20 -16.47
C ALA A 204 8.24 -12.07 -16.23
N LEU A 205 7.76 -11.90 -14.99
CA LEU A 205 6.92 -10.77 -14.59
C LEU A 205 7.61 -9.44 -14.90
N GLN A 206 8.89 -9.31 -14.54
CA GLN A 206 9.63 -8.07 -14.76
C GLN A 206 9.80 -7.76 -16.24
N LYS A 207 9.98 -8.78 -17.08
CA LYS A 207 10.20 -8.61 -18.52
C LYS A 207 8.90 -8.39 -19.29
N ASP A 208 7.88 -9.19 -19.02
CA ASP A 208 6.70 -9.31 -19.88
C ASP A 208 5.48 -8.55 -19.36
N TYR A 209 5.42 -8.26 -18.05
CA TYR A 209 4.25 -7.63 -17.43
C TYR A 209 4.56 -6.26 -16.84
N VAL A 210 5.58 -6.16 -15.97
CA VAL A 210 5.89 -4.92 -15.24
C VAL A 210 6.18 -3.77 -16.21
N LEU A 211 6.95 -4.02 -17.28
CA LEU A 211 7.28 -2.98 -18.27
C LEU A 211 6.07 -2.46 -19.07
N LEU A 212 4.93 -3.17 -19.06
CA LEU A 212 3.72 -2.71 -19.74
C LEU A 212 2.93 -1.69 -18.90
N TYR A 213 3.09 -1.72 -17.58
CA TYR A 213 2.24 -0.98 -16.64
C TYR A 213 3.00 -0.17 -15.59
N LEU A 214 4.34 -0.27 -15.55
CA LEU A 214 5.17 0.38 -14.54
C LEU A 214 6.57 0.67 -15.08
N GLY A 215 7.08 1.86 -14.76
CA GLY A 215 8.39 2.35 -15.21
C GLY A 215 8.22 3.55 -16.13
N PHE A 216 9.14 4.51 -16.10
CA PHE A 216 8.95 5.78 -16.82
C PHE A 216 8.69 5.65 -18.33
N LYS A 217 9.15 4.55 -18.94
CA LYS A 217 9.05 4.25 -20.38
C LYS A 217 7.80 3.46 -20.79
N HIS A 218 6.93 3.06 -19.85
CA HIS A 218 5.72 2.31 -20.22
C HIS A 218 4.67 3.20 -20.90
N LEU A 219 4.71 4.50 -20.65
CA LEU A 219 3.98 5.53 -21.40
C LEU A 219 4.97 6.52 -22.01
N THR A 220 4.57 7.10 -23.13
CA THR A 220 5.27 8.23 -23.76
C THR A 220 5.13 9.49 -22.92
N ARG A 221 6.03 10.47 -23.11
CA ARG A 221 5.92 11.78 -22.44
C ARG A 221 4.58 12.47 -22.74
N HIS A 222 4.10 12.39 -23.97
CA HIS A 222 2.80 12.96 -24.36
C HIS A 222 1.63 12.31 -23.60
N GLU A 223 1.65 10.98 -23.42
CA GLU A 223 0.67 10.29 -22.59
C GLU A 223 0.78 10.74 -21.14
N TRP A 224 1.99 10.85 -20.57
CA TRP A 224 2.18 11.35 -19.21
C TRP A 224 1.65 12.77 -19.00
N LEU A 225 1.82 13.66 -19.97
CA LEU A 225 1.28 15.02 -19.91
C LEU A 225 -0.26 15.02 -19.79
N SER A 226 -0.94 14.05 -20.42
CA SER A 226 -2.40 13.90 -20.29
C SER A 226 -2.86 13.45 -18.89
N HIS A 227 -1.93 13.04 -18.01
CA HIS A 227 -2.19 12.69 -16.61
C HIS A 227 -2.02 13.90 -15.68
N ASN A 228 -1.68 15.08 -16.21
CA ASN A 228 -1.86 16.34 -15.49
C ASN A 228 -3.36 16.59 -15.31
N THR A 229 -3.82 16.70 -14.06
CA THR A 229 -5.23 16.99 -13.78
C THR A 229 -5.52 18.48 -13.95
N ASN A 230 -6.75 18.82 -14.33
CA ASN A 230 -7.20 20.22 -14.45
C ASN A 230 -6.89 21.03 -13.17
N SER A 231 -7.07 20.41 -12.00
CA SER A 231 -6.77 21.02 -10.70
C SER A 231 -5.30 21.41 -10.56
N VAL A 232 -4.38 20.53 -10.99
CA VAL A 232 -2.93 20.81 -10.92
C VAL A 232 -2.54 21.85 -11.95
N THR A 233 -3.12 21.79 -13.15
CA THR A 233 -2.83 22.77 -14.20
C THR A 233 -3.27 24.17 -13.83
N GLU A 234 -4.45 24.31 -13.21
CA GLU A 234 -4.97 25.60 -12.73
C GLU A 234 -4.20 26.10 -11.50
N LEU A 235 -3.96 25.24 -10.51
CA LEU A 235 -3.30 25.61 -9.25
C LEU A 235 -1.86 26.10 -9.46
N PHE A 236 -1.14 25.49 -10.40
CA PHE A 236 0.26 25.82 -10.64
C PHE A 236 0.51 26.60 -11.93
N LEU A 237 -0.55 26.94 -12.68
CA LEU A 237 -0.49 27.64 -13.96
C LEU A 237 0.48 26.95 -14.94
N THR A 238 0.33 25.62 -15.06
CA THR A 238 1.23 24.81 -15.89
C THR A 238 0.99 25.08 -17.37
N LYS A 239 2.07 25.14 -18.14
CA LYS A 239 2.00 25.10 -19.61
C LYS A 239 1.70 23.67 -20.09
N PRO A 240 1.12 23.50 -21.29
CA PRO A 240 0.79 22.17 -21.83
C PRO A 240 1.97 21.20 -21.91
N GLU A 241 3.19 21.73 -22.06
CA GLU A 241 4.42 20.94 -22.19
C GLU A 241 5.05 20.58 -20.84
N GLN A 242 4.54 21.10 -19.72
CA GLN A 242 5.12 20.89 -18.39
C GLN A 242 4.51 19.66 -17.71
N LEU A 243 5.34 18.67 -17.41
CA LEU A 243 4.93 17.48 -16.68
C LEU A 243 4.92 17.74 -15.16
N CYS A 244 3.87 17.29 -14.48
CA CYS A 244 3.76 17.36 -13.02
C CYS A 244 4.03 15.98 -12.40
N ILE A 245 5.08 15.90 -11.59
CA ILE A 245 5.52 14.68 -10.92
C ILE A 245 5.44 14.85 -9.40
N ILE A 246 4.84 13.88 -8.72
CA ILE A 246 4.86 13.73 -7.27
C ILE A 246 5.89 12.66 -6.94
N ALA A 247 6.72 12.90 -5.94
CA ALA A 247 7.74 11.95 -5.50
C ALA A 247 7.71 11.80 -3.98
N ASP A 248 7.57 10.56 -3.50
CA ASP A 248 7.55 10.24 -2.08
C ASP A 248 8.02 8.82 -1.79
N THR A 249 8.26 8.49 -0.51
CA THR A 249 8.46 7.11 -0.09
C THR A 249 7.19 6.48 0.44
N TYR A 250 6.91 5.27 -0.03
CA TYR A 250 5.81 4.49 0.51
C TYR A 250 6.27 3.76 1.77
N CYS A 251 5.64 4.06 2.91
CA CYS A 251 5.95 3.44 4.19
C CYS A 251 4.68 3.21 5.01
N VAL A 252 4.25 1.95 5.09
CA VAL A 252 3.03 1.54 5.82
C VAL A 252 3.18 1.75 7.33
N GLN A 253 4.40 1.60 7.86
CA GLN A 253 4.71 1.84 9.27
C GLN A 253 5.99 2.67 9.42
N LYS A 254 5.83 3.97 9.67
CA LYS A 254 6.95 4.86 9.96
C LYS A 254 7.75 4.30 11.16
N LYS A 255 9.07 4.11 10.97
CA LYS A 255 10.08 3.69 11.97
C LYS A 255 10.18 2.20 12.34
N THR A 256 9.46 1.28 11.69
CA THR A 256 9.65 -0.18 11.90
C THR A 256 10.30 -0.89 10.72
N HIS A 257 10.20 -0.34 9.51
CA HIS A 257 10.83 -0.92 8.33
C HIS A 257 12.30 -0.52 8.20
N LEU A 258 13.17 -1.50 7.92
CA LEU A 258 14.59 -1.25 7.61
C LEU A 258 14.77 -0.60 6.23
N MET A 259 13.80 -0.78 5.34
CA MET A 259 13.86 -0.29 3.97
C MET A 259 12.53 0.35 3.54
N LYS A 260 12.59 1.27 2.58
CA LYS A 260 11.44 1.96 1.99
C LYS A 260 11.58 2.07 0.46
N PRO A 261 10.55 1.73 -0.32
CA PRO A 261 10.49 2.03 -1.74
C PRO A 261 10.22 3.52 -1.97
N PHE A 262 10.76 4.06 -3.07
CA PHE A 262 10.53 5.45 -3.50
C PHE A 262 9.64 5.44 -4.74
N VAL A 263 8.51 6.12 -4.67
CA VAL A 263 7.42 6.11 -5.64
C VAL A 263 7.36 7.45 -6.36
N TYR A 264 7.19 7.39 -7.67
CA TYR A 264 6.90 8.53 -8.53
C TYR A 264 5.48 8.39 -9.04
N GLU A 265 4.68 9.44 -8.90
CA GLU A 265 3.28 9.47 -9.30
C GLU A 265 2.99 10.65 -10.21
N ALA A 266 2.11 10.45 -11.18
CA ALA A 266 1.54 11.54 -11.96
C ALA A 266 0.49 12.28 -11.11
N ALA A 267 0.13 13.50 -11.52
CA ALA A 267 -0.87 14.31 -10.83
C ALA A 267 -2.25 13.62 -10.66
N LYS A 268 -2.61 12.70 -11.56
CA LYS A 268 -3.82 11.86 -11.48
C LYS A 268 -3.72 10.71 -10.46
N ARG A 269 -2.63 10.62 -9.68
CA ARG A 269 -2.31 9.55 -8.71
C ARG A 269 -2.01 8.19 -9.34
N GLU A 270 -1.56 8.21 -10.58
CA GLU A 270 -1.08 6.99 -11.25
C GLU A 270 0.41 6.80 -10.96
N ILE A 271 0.80 5.60 -10.59
CA ILE A 271 2.18 5.29 -10.26
C ILE A 271 2.99 5.20 -11.56
N MET A 272 3.90 6.16 -11.75
CA MET A 272 4.80 6.18 -12.90
C MET A 272 5.90 5.14 -12.74
N ASN A 273 6.50 5.07 -11.55
CA ASN A 273 7.57 4.14 -11.25
C ASN A 273 7.75 3.94 -9.74
N VAL A 274 8.28 2.77 -9.36
CA VAL A 274 8.73 2.48 -8.00
C VAL A 274 10.19 2.07 -8.04
N THR A 275 11.04 2.74 -7.27
CA THR A 275 12.48 2.51 -7.28
C THR A 275 13.02 2.13 -5.91
N GLY A 276 14.13 1.38 -5.94
CA GLY A 276 14.93 1.01 -4.79
C GLY A 276 14.41 -0.18 -3.97
N LEU A 277 15.14 -0.42 -2.89
CA LEU A 277 14.66 -0.54 -1.52
C LEU A 277 15.69 0.29 -0.74
N TYR A 278 15.37 1.53 -0.38
CA TYR A 278 16.33 2.42 0.27
C TYR A 278 16.35 2.17 1.77
N GLY A 279 17.50 2.31 2.42
CA GLY A 279 17.56 2.28 3.88
C GLY A 279 16.61 3.32 4.47
N ALA A 280 15.83 2.95 5.48
CA ALA A 280 14.87 3.87 6.10
C ALA A 280 15.54 5.09 6.76
N THR A 281 16.87 5.03 6.98
CA THR A 281 17.72 6.11 7.48
C THR A 281 18.02 7.18 6.43
N ILE A 282 17.95 6.85 5.14
CA ILE A 282 18.21 7.80 4.06
C ILE A 282 16.96 8.66 3.90
N ASN A 283 17.10 9.99 3.96
CA ASN A 283 15.96 10.88 3.81
C ASN A 283 15.48 10.95 2.34
N ASP A 284 14.24 11.36 2.13
CA ASP A 284 13.61 11.33 0.80
C ASP A 284 14.26 12.32 -0.17
N ALA A 285 14.69 13.47 0.34
CA ALA A 285 15.41 14.50 -0.42
C ALA A 285 16.74 13.99 -1.00
N GLU A 286 17.47 13.21 -0.21
CA GLU A 286 18.73 12.58 -0.59
C GLU A 286 18.49 11.47 -1.61
N ILE A 287 17.45 10.66 -1.44
CA ILE A 287 17.08 9.63 -2.43
C ILE A 287 16.78 10.28 -3.79
N LEU A 288 15.95 11.33 -3.81
CA LEU A 288 15.61 12.03 -5.05
C LEU A 288 16.86 12.64 -5.72
N ARG A 289 17.74 13.26 -4.94
CA ARG A 289 19.02 13.79 -5.44
C ARG A 289 19.90 12.71 -6.05
N LEU A 290 20.07 11.59 -5.36
CA LEU A 290 20.89 10.48 -5.86
C LEU A 290 20.33 9.90 -7.15
N LYS A 291 19.00 9.82 -7.27
CA LYS A 291 18.34 9.33 -8.48
C LYS A 291 18.51 10.28 -9.66
N LEU A 292 18.35 11.58 -9.43
CA LEU A 292 18.56 12.58 -10.47
C LEU A 292 20.04 12.72 -10.89
N LYS A 293 21.00 12.50 -9.98
CA LYS A 293 22.43 12.49 -10.35
C LYS A 293 22.81 11.28 -11.20
N LYS A 294 22.12 10.16 -11.05
CA LYS A 294 22.36 8.96 -11.84
C LYS A 294 21.62 9.11 -13.17
N SER A 295 22.30 8.95 -14.30
CA SER A 295 21.61 8.81 -15.58
C SER A 295 20.71 7.56 -15.51
N ASP A 296 19.40 7.80 -15.55
CA ASP A 296 18.36 6.79 -15.48
C ASP A 296 17.12 7.24 -16.26
N ASP A 297 16.15 6.34 -16.43
CA ASP A 297 14.95 6.58 -17.24
C ASP A 297 14.10 7.79 -16.76
N LEU A 298 14.28 8.29 -15.53
CA LEU A 298 13.62 9.51 -15.07
C LEU A 298 14.21 10.73 -15.78
N ASN A 299 15.53 10.75 -15.97
CA ASN A 299 16.22 11.85 -16.64
C ASN A 299 15.89 11.93 -18.12
N ASP A 300 15.59 10.80 -18.76
CA ASP A 300 15.12 10.76 -20.14
C ASP A 300 13.68 11.32 -20.28
N LEU A 301 12.89 11.28 -19.20
CA LEU A 301 11.49 11.69 -19.21
C LEU A 301 11.30 13.17 -18.89
N ILE A 302 12.08 13.73 -17.95
CA ILE A 302 11.88 15.10 -17.43
C ILE A 302 12.60 16.14 -18.29
N GLU A 303 11.96 17.29 -18.47
CA GLU A 303 12.49 18.45 -19.19
C GLU A 303 12.63 19.67 -18.29
N GLU A 304 13.40 20.66 -18.74
CA GLU A 304 13.55 21.93 -18.03
C GLU A 304 12.19 22.62 -17.87
N GLY A 305 11.92 23.11 -16.67
CA GLY A 305 10.64 23.72 -16.32
C GLY A 305 9.58 22.74 -15.84
N ASP A 306 9.77 21.41 -15.95
CA ASP A 306 8.84 20.44 -15.36
C ASP A 306 8.65 20.66 -13.86
N ILE A 307 7.47 20.30 -13.35
CA ILE A 307 7.05 20.63 -11.98
C ILE A 307 7.15 19.39 -11.08
N PHE A 308 7.96 19.48 -10.04
CA PHE A 308 7.95 18.52 -8.94
C PHE A 308 7.14 19.05 -7.77
N ILE A 309 6.12 18.28 -7.38
CA ILE A 309 5.25 18.55 -6.23
C ILE A 309 5.77 17.69 -5.07
N LEU A 310 6.35 18.34 -4.07
CA LEU A 310 7.11 17.68 -3.00
C LEU A 310 6.60 18.10 -1.62
N ASP A 311 6.79 17.23 -0.62
CA ASP A 311 6.55 17.59 0.78
C ASP A 311 7.67 18.51 1.34
N LYS A 312 7.39 19.14 2.49
CA LYS A 312 8.31 19.98 3.26
C LYS A 312 9.62 19.27 3.64
N GLY A 313 9.64 17.94 3.66
CA GLY A 313 10.84 17.13 3.87
C GLY A 313 11.91 17.31 2.78
N TYR A 314 11.54 17.83 1.61
CA TYR A 314 12.44 18.03 0.47
C TYR A 314 13.10 19.41 0.42
N ARG A 315 12.91 20.25 1.45
CA ARG A 315 13.45 21.63 1.49
C ARG A 315 14.94 21.68 1.15
N ASP A 316 15.73 20.76 1.68
CA ASP A 316 17.17 20.76 1.48
C ASP A 316 17.57 20.38 0.05
N ALA A 317 16.67 19.80 -0.76
CA ALA A 317 16.89 19.46 -2.17
C ALA A 317 16.42 20.54 -3.16
N VAL A 318 15.65 21.53 -2.72
CA VAL A 318 15.03 22.54 -3.60
C VAL A 318 16.05 23.28 -4.45
N ASP A 319 17.14 23.76 -3.84
CA ASP A 319 18.15 24.54 -4.54
C ASP A 319 18.85 23.73 -5.64
N TYR A 320 19.14 22.46 -5.35
CA TYR A 320 19.69 21.54 -6.34
C TYR A 320 18.72 21.35 -7.52
N LEU A 321 17.44 21.10 -7.24
CA LEU A 321 16.45 20.84 -8.29
C LEU A 321 16.18 22.07 -9.16
N LYS A 322 16.17 23.27 -8.56
CA LYS A 322 15.95 24.52 -9.30
C LYS A 322 17.18 24.95 -10.09
N ASN A 323 18.36 24.93 -9.48
CA ASN A 323 19.55 25.57 -10.05
C ASN A 323 20.36 24.62 -10.92
N GLU A 324 20.46 23.34 -10.55
CA GLU A 324 21.25 22.36 -11.32
C GLU A 324 20.40 21.56 -12.31
N ARG A 325 19.08 21.46 -12.08
CA ARG A 325 18.17 20.69 -12.93
C ARG A 325 17.13 21.54 -13.65
N HIS A 326 17.09 22.85 -13.39
CA HIS A 326 16.14 23.79 -14.00
C HIS A 326 14.67 23.39 -13.85
N LEU A 327 14.32 22.68 -12.77
CA LEU A 327 12.96 22.22 -12.48
C LEU A 327 12.19 23.24 -11.63
N GLN A 328 10.87 23.27 -11.79
CA GLN A 328 10.00 24.04 -10.91
C GLN A 328 9.58 23.21 -9.70
N ILE A 329 9.79 23.74 -8.49
CA ILE A 329 9.43 23.03 -7.26
C ILE A 329 8.24 23.70 -6.60
N LYS A 330 7.19 22.90 -6.36
CA LYS A 330 6.02 23.28 -5.57
C LYS A 330 6.03 22.45 -4.29
N ILE A 331 6.29 23.11 -3.16
CA ILE A 331 6.17 22.45 -1.86
C ILE A 331 4.71 22.49 -1.44
N ALA A 332 4.12 21.33 -1.19
CA ALA A 332 2.78 21.24 -0.62
C ALA A 332 2.81 21.78 0.82
N PHE A 333 2.31 23.01 1.04
CA PHE A 333 2.15 23.58 2.37
C PHE A 333 0.76 23.28 2.91
N MET A 334 0.68 22.46 3.95
CA MET A 334 -0.46 22.50 4.86
C MET A 334 -0.27 23.72 5.77
N TYR A 335 -1.01 24.80 5.53
CA TYR A 335 -1.06 25.93 6.47
C TYR A 335 -1.65 25.43 7.80
N SER A 336 -0.83 25.39 8.86
CA SER A 336 -1.35 25.53 10.21
C SER A 336 -1.64 27.02 10.39
N SER A 337 -2.93 27.37 10.45
CA SER A 337 -3.39 28.72 10.75
C SER A 337 -2.97 29.12 12.17
N LYS A 338 -1.74 29.60 12.33
CA LYS A 338 -1.34 30.42 13.47
C LYS A 338 -1.42 31.86 13.03
N SER A 339 -2.56 32.50 13.27
CA SER A 339 -2.66 33.95 13.26
C SER A 339 -1.70 34.50 14.31
N LYS A 340 -0.63 35.17 13.86
CA LYS A 340 0.10 36.13 14.69
C LYS A 340 -0.81 37.35 14.80
N THR A 341 -1.39 37.57 15.97
CA THR A 341 -1.93 38.87 16.35
C THR A 341 -0.76 39.86 16.33
N VAL A 342 -0.80 40.77 15.36
CA VAL A 342 -0.02 42.00 15.38
C VAL A 342 -0.72 42.91 16.38
N ASN A 343 -0.06 43.20 17.49
CA ASN A 343 -0.50 44.23 18.43
C ASN A 343 -0.32 45.59 17.73
N ASN A 344 -1.43 46.32 17.58
CA ASN A 344 -1.47 47.77 17.63
C ASN A 344 -2.45 48.16 18.72
#